data_AF-A0A0Q6WQP6-F1
#
_entry.id   AF-A0A0Q6WQP6-F1
#
_cell.length_a   1.000
_cell.length_b   1.000
_cell.length_c   1.000
_cell.angle_alpha   90.00
_cell.angle_beta   90.00
_cell.angle_gamma   90.00
#
_symmetry.space_group_name_H-M   'P 1'
#
loop_
_entity.id
_entity.type
_entity.pdbx_description
1 polymer ?
#
loop_
_entity_poly.entity_id
_entity_poly.type
_entity_poly.pdbx_seq_one_letter_code
_entity_poly.pdbx_strand_id
1 'polypeptide(L)'
;MQVHELPGQYDSRVEIDFCFGCQGIWFDSMENLKLAPAAVATMFKEMHRHRDALHAPLAGRLRCPQCRGGLAQGFDVVRSGRFITHRCENRHGRFSSFSSFMIEKGFVRQLTKPEIADIAKKVGVINCSNCGAPVDLRKEDSCSHCRSALSLLDPEAVEKALQNYAKAPSAHAAPATAVADALVAMARERSRTERLDVWPADARLTGAGLAVDLFAVGLTLVSSLWDD
;
A
#
# COMPACT_ATOMS: atom_id res chain seq x y z
N MET A 1 2.32 18.41 7.80
CA MET A 1 2.93 17.09 7.97
C MET A 1 3.86 17.16 9.17
N GLN A 2 3.97 16.08 9.93
CA GLN A 2 4.94 15.92 11.00
C GLN A 2 5.91 14.82 10.58
N VAL A 3 7.21 15.12 10.59
CA VAL A 3 8.26 14.16 10.22
C VAL A 3 8.59 13.32 11.44
N HIS A 4 8.62 12.00 11.28
CA HIS A 4 9.04 11.04 12.29
C HIS A 4 10.21 10.22 11.77
N GLU A 5 11.33 10.28 12.48
CA GLU A 5 12.49 9.43 12.18
C GLU A 5 12.27 8.02 12.74
N LEU A 6 12.33 7.02 11.85
CA LEU A 6 12.03 5.64 12.15
C LEU A 6 13.21 4.72 11.78
N PRO A 7 13.37 3.57 12.45
CA PRO A 7 14.37 2.58 12.08
C PRO A 7 14.15 2.05 10.65
N GLY A 8 15.18 2.17 9.82
CA GLY A 8 15.27 1.53 8.53
C GLY A 8 15.94 0.16 8.60
N GLN A 9 15.90 -0.57 7.49
CA GLN A 9 16.65 -1.80 7.30
C GLN A 9 18.16 -1.51 7.38
N TYR A 10 18.94 -2.50 7.83
CA TYR A 10 20.41 -2.42 7.92
C TYR A 10 20.92 -1.23 8.76
N ASP A 11 20.27 -0.94 9.90
CA ASP A 11 20.64 0.15 10.83
C ASP A 11 20.57 1.57 10.21
N SER A 12 19.84 1.70 9.10
CA SER A 12 19.54 3.01 8.51
C SER A 12 18.41 3.72 9.28
N ARG A 13 18.21 4.99 8.96
CA ARG A 13 17.07 5.80 9.42
C ARG A 13 16.24 6.19 8.21
N VAL A 14 14.92 6.23 8.40
CA VAL A 14 13.95 6.64 7.39
C VAL A 14 13.06 7.69 8.02
N GLU A 15 12.95 8.84 7.36
CA GLU A 15 12.03 9.89 7.77
C GLU A 15 10.68 9.61 7.16
N ILE A 16 9.61 9.61 7.95
CA ILE A 16 8.25 9.40 7.46
C ILE A 16 7.37 10.57 7.86
N ASP A 17 6.65 11.09 6.89
CA ASP A 17 5.74 12.22 7.04
C ASP A 17 4.32 11.78 7.40
N PHE A 18 3.83 12.21 8.56
CA PHE A 18 2.47 11.96 9.02
C PHE A 18 1.56 13.20 8.90
N CYS A 19 0.32 12.96 8.49
CA CYS A 19 -0.79 13.91 8.54
C CYS A 19 -1.87 13.34 9.45
N PHE A 20 -1.85 13.64 10.75
CA PHE A 20 -2.87 13.10 11.67
C PHE A 20 -4.28 13.66 11.40
N GLY A 21 -4.40 14.91 10.94
CA GLY A 21 -5.71 15.51 10.62
C GLY A 21 -6.40 14.89 9.41
N CYS A 22 -5.63 14.47 8.40
CA CYS A 22 -6.14 13.81 7.20
C CYS A 22 -5.86 12.29 7.19
N GLN A 23 -5.37 11.76 8.31
CA GLN A 23 -4.92 10.37 8.49
C GLN A 23 -4.11 9.82 7.31
N GLY A 24 -3.14 10.61 6.87
CA GLY A 24 -2.31 10.33 5.70
C GLY A 24 -0.83 10.13 6.05
N ILE A 25 -0.14 9.33 5.27
CA ILE A 25 1.30 9.11 5.32
C ILE A 25 1.88 9.42 3.96
N TRP A 26 2.92 10.23 3.93
CA TRP A 26 3.74 10.43 2.74
C TRP A 26 5.03 9.61 2.88
N PHE A 27 5.35 8.88 1.82
CA PHE A 27 6.60 8.14 1.66
C PHE A 27 7.33 8.73 0.48
N ASP A 28 8.55 9.21 0.68
CA ASP A 28 9.44 9.54 -0.42
C ASP A 28 9.89 8.28 -1.16
N SER A 29 10.56 8.49 -2.28
CA SER A 29 11.03 7.43 -3.15
C SER A 29 11.81 6.37 -2.37
N MET A 30 11.35 5.12 -2.46
CA MET A 30 11.94 3.93 -1.83
C MET A 30 11.84 3.84 -0.30
N GLU A 31 11.24 4.81 0.40
CA GLU A 31 11.21 4.79 1.88
C GLU A 31 10.39 3.64 2.46
N ASN A 32 9.23 3.32 1.85
CA ASN A 32 8.41 2.20 2.32
C ASN A 32 9.17 0.85 2.29
N LEU A 33 10.12 0.69 1.35
CA LEU A 33 10.92 -0.52 1.23
C LEU A 33 12.06 -0.56 2.26
N LYS A 34 12.52 0.61 2.71
CA LYS A 34 13.58 0.74 3.69
C LYS A 34 13.07 0.58 5.12
N LEU A 35 11.77 0.57 5.40
CA LEU A 35 11.25 0.44 6.77
C LEU A 35 11.62 -0.91 7.40
N ALA A 36 12.21 -0.87 8.60
CA ALA A 36 12.41 -2.07 9.40
C ALA A 36 11.07 -2.59 9.97
N PRO A 37 10.96 -3.90 10.26
CA PRO A 37 9.80 -4.46 10.97
C PRO A 37 9.43 -3.71 12.26
N ALA A 38 10.45 -3.30 13.03
CA ALA A 38 10.26 -2.53 14.27
C ALA A 38 9.64 -1.14 14.01
N ALA A 39 9.97 -0.49 12.89
CA ALA A 39 9.37 0.80 12.52
C ALA A 39 7.87 0.66 12.25
N VAL A 40 7.43 -0.42 11.61
CA VAL A 40 6.01 -0.67 11.34
C VAL A 40 5.19 -0.72 12.65
N ALA A 41 5.72 -1.37 13.69
CA ALA A 41 5.09 -1.41 15.01
C ALA A 41 5.04 -0.01 15.66
N THR A 42 6.10 0.80 15.51
CA THR A 42 6.12 2.19 15.98
C THR A 42 5.08 3.04 15.24
N MET A 43 5.02 2.94 13.91
CA MET A 43 4.01 3.64 13.12
C MET A 43 2.59 3.28 13.55
N PHE A 44 2.32 1.99 13.80
CA PHE A 44 1.03 1.54 14.32
C PHE A 44 0.69 2.20 15.66
N LYS A 45 1.64 2.28 16.59
CA LYS A 45 1.46 2.97 17.87
C LYS A 45 1.14 4.45 17.67
N GLU A 46 1.83 5.16 16.77
CA GLU A 46 1.52 6.57 16.48
C GLU A 46 0.12 6.73 15.88
N MET A 47 -0.24 5.92 14.89
CA MET A 47 -1.59 5.94 14.30
C MET A 47 -2.67 5.67 15.36
N HIS A 48 -2.45 4.70 16.26
CA HIS A 48 -3.39 4.37 17.32
C HIS A 48 -3.53 5.49 18.37
N ARG A 49 -2.44 6.18 18.74
CA ARG A 49 -2.50 7.34 19.66
C ARG A 49 -3.37 8.47 19.11
N HIS A 50 -3.40 8.63 17.80
CA HIS A 50 -4.17 9.66 17.10
C HIS A 50 -5.50 9.14 16.54
N ARG A 51 -6.00 7.97 16.98
CA ARG A 51 -7.23 7.35 16.45
C ARG A 51 -8.49 8.19 16.67
N ASP A 52 -8.53 8.96 17.77
CA ASP A 52 -9.69 9.78 18.15
C ASP A 52 -9.61 11.19 17.55
N ALA A 53 -8.56 11.50 16.80
CA ALA A 53 -8.45 12.77 16.08
C ALA A 53 -9.53 12.87 15.01
N LEU A 54 -10.10 14.07 14.84
CA LEU A 54 -11.06 14.35 13.78
C LEU A 54 -10.45 14.02 12.42
N HIS A 55 -10.99 12.99 11.77
CA HIS A 55 -10.60 12.61 10.41
C HIS A 55 -11.27 13.57 9.41
N ALA A 56 -10.52 14.57 8.98
CA ALA A 56 -10.96 15.47 7.93
C ALA A 56 -10.98 14.74 6.57
N PRO A 57 -12.02 14.93 5.74
CA PRO A 57 -12.07 14.31 4.43
C PRO A 57 -10.86 14.69 3.56
N LEU A 58 -10.36 13.72 2.79
CA LEU A 58 -9.29 13.98 1.84
C LEU A 58 -9.76 14.96 0.75
N ALA A 59 -8.88 15.88 0.35
CA ALA A 59 -9.13 16.75 -0.78
C ALA A 59 -9.34 15.92 -2.06
N GLY A 60 -10.28 16.34 -2.92
CA GLY A 60 -10.59 15.63 -4.16
C GLY A 60 -9.41 15.49 -5.14
N ARG A 61 -8.36 16.31 -4.98
CA ARG A 61 -7.09 16.18 -5.70
C ARG A 61 -5.93 16.39 -4.74
N LEU A 62 -5.20 15.32 -4.44
CA LEU A 62 -3.97 15.38 -3.66
C LEU A 62 -2.82 15.92 -4.50
N ARG A 63 -1.85 16.59 -3.86
CA ARG A 63 -0.67 17.17 -4.51
C ARG A 63 0.61 16.61 -3.90
N CYS A 64 1.61 16.42 -4.74
CA CYS A 64 2.95 16.06 -4.29
C CYS A 64 3.58 17.23 -3.49
N PRO A 65 4.16 16.99 -2.30
CA PRO A 65 4.84 18.04 -1.54
C PRO A 65 6.07 18.60 -2.29
N GLN A 66 6.73 17.80 -3.13
CA GLN A 66 7.94 18.18 -3.85
C GLN A 66 7.66 18.99 -5.13
N CYS A 67 6.90 18.44 -6.08
CA CYS A 67 6.64 19.11 -7.36
C CYS A 67 5.31 19.86 -7.44
N ARG A 68 4.45 19.77 -6.40
CA ARG A 68 3.10 20.36 -6.36
C ARG A 68 2.12 19.86 -7.43
N GLY A 69 2.56 18.94 -8.28
CA GLY A 69 1.74 18.23 -9.27
C GLY A 69 0.66 17.37 -8.60
N GLY A 70 -0.42 17.10 -9.33
CA GLY A 70 -1.48 16.21 -8.84
C GLY A 70 -0.97 14.78 -8.69
N LEU A 71 -1.41 14.07 -7.66
CA LEU A 71 -1.11 12.66 -7.51
C LEU A 71 -2.09 11.82 -8.33
N ALA A 72 -1.55 10.81 -9.03
CA ALA A 72 -2.35 9.83 -9.74
C ALA A 72 -2.88 8.79 -8.74
N GLN A 73 -4.20 8.65 -8.66
CA GLN A 73 -4.83 7.62 -7.85
C GLN A 73 -4.77 6.27 -8.58
N GLY A 74 -4.33 5.23 -7.87
CA GLY A 74 -4.34 3.85 -8.33
C GLY A 74 -4.79 2.89 -7.23
N PHE A 75 -4.73 1.60 -7.55
CA PHE A 75 -4.98 0.52 -6.61
C PHE A 75 -3.79 -0.43 -6.59
N ASP A 76 -3.41 -0.86 -5.40
CA ASP A 76 -2.47 -1.97 -5.18
C ASP A 76 -3.24 -3.16 -4.60
N VAL A 77 -2.65 -4.35 -4.67
CA VAL A 77 -3.29 -5.61 -4.27
C VAL A 77 -2.47 -6.28 -3.17
N VAL A 78 -3.16 -6.75 -2.14
CA VAL A 78 -2.66 -7.65 -1.11
C VAL A 78 -3.57 -8.88 -1.01
N ARG A 79 -3.17 -9.86 -0.20
CA ARG A 79 -3.96 -11.08 0.04
C ARG A 79 -5.38 -10.79 0.52
N SER A 80 -5.59 -9.74 1.30
CA SER A 80 -6.90 -9.35 1.85
C SER A 80 -7.76 -8.52 0.89
N GLY A 81 -7.23 -8.15 -0.30
CA GLY A 81 -7.95 -7.37 -1.30
C GLY A 81 -7.12 -6.21 -1.86
N ARG A 82 -7.79 -5.25 -2.51
CA ARG A 82 -7.14 -4.07 -3.10
C ARG A 82 -7.26 -2.85 -2.21
N PHE A 83 -6.24 -1.99 -2.18
CA PHE A 83 -6.26 -0.73 -1.43
C PHE A 83 -5.86 0.46 -2.31
N ILE A 84 -6.24 1.66 -1.91
CA ILE A 84 -6.01 2.88 -2.69
C ILE A 84 -4.61 3.43 -2.39
N THR A 85 -3.94 3.88 -3.43
CA THR A 85 -2.62 4.51 -3.36
C THR A 85 -2.56 5.70 -4.29
N HIS A 86 -1.79 6.73 -3.93
CA HIS A 86 -1.66 7.95 -4.73
C HIS A 86 -0.19 8.21 -5.02
N ARG A 87 0.21 8.19 -6.29
CA ARG A 87 1.61 8.28 -6.71
C ARG A 87 1.91 9.58 -7.43
N CYS A 88 3.10 10.11 -7.22
CA CYS A 88 3.61 11.19 -8.05
C CYS A 88 4.16 10.61 -9.36
N GLU A 89 3.73 11.12 -10.51
CA GLU A 89 4.21 10.69 -11.84
C GLU A 89 5.72 10.96 -12.01
N ASN A 90 6.25 11.99 -11.34
CA ASN A 90 7.69 12.30 -11.29
C ASN A 90 8.47 11.41 -10.31
N ARG A 91 7.87 10.34 -9.76
CA ARG A 91 8.51 9.37 -8.86
C ARG A 91 9.11 9.95 -7.57
N HIS A 92 8.65 11.11 -7.12
CA HIS A 92 9.07 11.71 -5.83
C HIS A 92 8.65 10.88 -4.62
N GLY A 93 7.50 10.21 -4.71
CA GLY A 93 6.96 9.46 -3.60
C GLY A 93 5.50 9.05 -3.81
N ARG A 94 4.90 8.53 -2.74
CA ARG A 94 3.49 8.14 -2.70
C ARG A 94 2.83 8.59 -1.41
N PHE A 95 1.55 8.90 -1.52
CA PHE A 95 0.66 9.10 -0.40
C PHE A 95 -0.16 7.82 -0.16
N SER A 96 -0.31 7.46 1.11
CA SER A 96 -1.16 6.37 1.57
C SER A 96 -1.99 6.83 2.77
N SER A 97 -3.27 6.52 2.82
CA SER A 97 -4.05 6.72 4.05
C SER A 97 -3.60 5.74 5.13
N PHE A 98 -3.88 6.04 6.40
CA PHE A 98 -3.62 5.12 7.51
C PHE A 98 -4.30 3.76 7.26
N SER A 99 -5.54 3.78 6.74
CA SER A 99 -6.25 2.54 6.39
C SER A 99 -5.56 1.75 5.28
N SER A 100 -5.10 2.40 4.22
CA SER A 100 -4.35 1.76 3.13
C SER A 100 -3.05 1.16 3.63
N PHE A 101 -2.30 1.87 4.49
CA PHE A 101 -1.09 1.35 5.11
C PHE A 101 -1.37 0.15 6.02
N MET A 102 -2.44 0.20 6.82
CA MET A 102 -2.83 -0.92 7.69
C MET A 102 -3.25 -2.16 6.88
N ILE A 103 -3.95 -1.98 5.76
CA ILE A 103 -4.29 -3.06 4.82
C ILE A 103 -3.01 -3.62 4.18
N GLU A 104 -2.11 -2.75 3.71
CA GLU A 104 -0.82 -3.15 3.12
C GLU A 104 -0.03 -4.05 4.06
N LYS A 105 0.08 -3.66 5.33
CA LYS A 105 0.85 -4.38 6.35
C LYS A 105 0.10 -5.53 7.01
N GLY A 106 -1.17 -5.76 6.63
CA GLY A 106 -1.99 -6.88 7.08
C GLY A 106 -2.59 -6.73 8.48
N PHE A 107 -2.61 -5.52 9.06
CA PHE A 107 -3.27 -5.24 10.34
C PHE A 107 -4.79 -5.23 10.23
N VAL A 108 -5.30 -4.97 9.03
CA VAL A 108 -6.72 -4.77 8.76
C VAL A 108 -7.12 -5.61 7.56
N ARG A 109 -8.30 -6.23 7.65
CA ARG A 109 -8.94 -6.95 6.55
C ARG A 109 -10.18 -6.23 6.06
N GLN A 110 -10.55 -6.51 4.82
CA GLN A 110 -11.79 -6.04 4.24
C GLN A 110 -12.96 -6.86 4.81
N LEU A 111 -14.08 -6.18 5.06
CA LEU A 111 -15.30 -6.82 5.52
C LEU A 111 -15.97 -7.58 4.37
N THR A 112 -16.54 -8.72 4.69
CA THR A 112 -17.38 -9.49 3.77
C THR A 112 -18.79 -8.90 3.72
N LYS A 113 -19.54 -9.17 2.64
CA LYS A 113 -20.93 -8.69 2.50
C LYS A 113 -21.84 -9.09 3.68
N PRO A 114 -21.78 -10.32 4.21
CA PRO A 114 -22.56 -10.70 5.38
C PRO A 114 -22.20 -9.89 6.64
N GLU A 115 -20.91 -9.61 6.86
CA GLU A 115 -20.46 -8.80 7.99
C GLU A 115 -20.94 -7.35 7.87
N ILE A 116 -20.86 -6.76 6.67
CA ILE A 116 -21.40 -5.42 6.40
C ILE A 116 -22.90 -5.38 6.71
N ALA A 117 -23.66 -6.38 6.25
CA ALA A 117 -25.09 -6.47 6.51
C ALA A 117 -25.43 -6.61 8.00
N ASP A 118 -24.62 -7.33 8.80
CA ASP A 118 -24.85 -7.40 10.24
C ASP A 118 -24.55 -6.08 10.95
N ILE A 119 -23.45 -5.42 10.58
CA ILE A 119 -23.09 -4.11 11.13
C ILE A 119 -24.15 -3.06 10.76
N ALA A 120 -24.68 -3.09 9.53
CA ALA A 120 -25.70 -2.15 9.04
C ALA A 120 -27.00 -2.17 9.87
N LYS A 121 -27.30 -3.29 10.55
CA LYS A 121 -28.44 -3.40 11.48
C LYS A 121 -28.24 -2.55 12.74
N LYS A 122 -27.00 -2.40 13.19
CA LYS A 122 -26.61 -1.69 14.43
C LYS A 122 -26.19 -0.25 14.16
N VAL A 123 -25.49 -0.02 13.05
CA VAL A 123 -24.90 1.28 12.69
C VAL A 123 -25.34 1.62 11.27
N GLY A 124 -25.99 2.77 11.10
CA GLY A 124 -26.49 3.21 9.78
C GLY A 124 -25.41 3.86 8.93
N VAL A 125 -24.77 4.90 9.46
CA VAL A 125 -23.76 5.70 8.75
C VAL A 125 -22.44 5.64 9.49
N ILE A 126 -21.36 5.38 8.76
CA ILE A 126 -19.98 5.43 9.25
C ILE A 126 -19.15 6.39 8.40
N ASN A 127 -17.97 6.80 8.89
CA ASN A 127 -17.02 7.53 8.06
C ASN A 127 -16.04 6.55 7.41
N CYS A 128 -15.74 6.75 6.13
CA CYS A 128 -14.77 5.94 5.40
C CYS A 128 -13.37 6.10 5.99
N SER A 129 -12.75 4.99 6.41
CA SER A 129 -11.38 4.98 6.96
C SER A 129 -10.30 5.47 5.99
N ASN A 130 -10.60 5.52 4.68
CA ASN A 130 -9.65 5.97 3.66
C ASN A 130 -9.76 7.46 3.32
N CYS A 131 -10.98 7.98 3.09
CA CYS A 131 -11.18 9.36 2.63
C CYS A 131 -11.97 10.25 3.59
N GLY A 132 -12.44 9.72 4.72
CA GLY A 132 -13.22 10.46 5.73
C GLY A 132 -14.67 10.76 5.37
N ALA A 133 -15.11 10.46 4.14
CA ALA A 133 -16.48 10.73 3.69
C ALA A 133 -17.50 9.80 4.38
N PRO A 134 -18.74 10.27 4.62
CA PRO A 134 -19.80 9.43 5.20
C PRO A 134 -20.20 8.30 4.23
N VAL A 135 -20.52 7.14 4.77
CA VAL A 135 -20.96 5.94 4.04
C VAL A 135 -22.19 5.36 4.74
N ASP A 136 -23.28 5.19 4.00
CA ASP A 136 -24.51 4.54 4.47
C ASP A 136 -24.40 3.01 4.25
N LEU A 137 -24.16 2.28 5.33
CA LEU A 137 -23.95 0.82 5.31
C LEU A 137 -25.17 0.03 4.85
N ARG A 138 -26.35 0.66 4.85
CA ARG A 138 -27.61 0.01 4.41
C ARG A 138 -27.75 0.01 2.89
N LYS A 139 -26.99 0.85 2.19
CA LYS A 139 -27.07 1.06 0.74
C LYS A 139 -25.77 0.70 0.03
N GLU A 140 -24.64 0.84 0.70
CA GLU A 140 -23.31 0.77 0.10
C GLU A 140 -22.46 -0.34 0.73
N ASP A 141 -21.83 -1.18 -0.10
CA ASP A 141 -20.83 -2.19 0.32
C ASP A 141 -19.38 -1.68 0.16
N SER A 142 -19.22 -0.48 -0.38
CA SER A 142 -17.96 0.23 -0.56
C SER A 142 -18.21 1.74 -0.58
N CYS A 143 -17.20 2.54 -0.26
CA CYS A 143 -17.37 4.00 -0.21
C CYS A 143 -17.66 4.57 -1.61
N SER A 144 -18.81 5.20 -1.81
CA SER A 144 -19.20 5.87 -3.07
C SER A 144 -18.24 6.98 -3.51
N HIS A 145 -17.55 7.64 -2.58
CA HIS A 145 -16.64 8.76 -2.88
C HIS A 145 -15.28 8.33 -3.43
N CYS A 146 -14.60 7.41 -2.73
CA CYS A 146 -13.23 7.00 -3.10
C CYS A 146 -13.15 5.58 -3.69
N ARG A 147 -14.25 4.81 -3.63
CA ARG A 147 -14.34 3.39 -4.04
C ARG A 147 -13.47 2.44 -3.20
N SER A 148 -13.12 2.85 -1.97
CA SER A 148 -12.44 2.00 -0.99
C SER A 148 -13.39 0.94 -0.43
N ALA A 149 -12.88 -0.26 -0.24
CA ALA A 149 -13.60 -1.30 0.49
C ALA A 149 -13.75 -0.93 1.98
N LEU A 150 -14.86 -1.36 2.58
CA LEU A 150 -15.09 -1.17 4.02
C LEU A 150 -14.17 -2.09 4.80
N SER A 151 -13.46 -1.52 5.76
CA SER A 151 -12.40 -2.19 6.50
C SER A 151 -12.57 -1.90 7.98
N LEU A 152 -12.46 -2.93 8.82
CA LEU A 152 -12.58 -2.83 10.27
C LEU A 152 -11.27 -3.25 10.92
N LEU A 153 -10.86 -2.53 11.96
CA LEU A 153 -9.72 -2.92 12.77
C LEU A 153 -10.09 -4.19 13.56
N ASP A 154 -9.50 -5.30 13.15
CA ASP A 154 -9.72 -6.61 13.75
C ASP A 154 -8.67 -6.81 14.86
N PRO A 155 -9.07 -6.89 16.15
CA PRO A 155 -8.14 -7.01 17.27
C PRO A 155 -7.23 -8.23 17.17
N GLU A 156 -7.73 -9.35 16.64
CA GLU A 156 -6.93 -10.57 16.42
C GLU A 156 -5.92 -10.37 15.29
N ALA A 157 -6.30 -9.66 14.23
CA ALA A 157 -5.38 -9.31 13.15
C ALA A 157 -4.28 -8.36 13.63
N VAL A 158 -4.60 -7.41 14.51
CA VAL A 158 -3.61 -6.53 15.15
C VAL A 158 -2.65 -7.34 16.00
N GLU A 159 -3.15 -8.21 16.86
CA GLU A 159 -2.30 -9.06 17.71
C GLU A 159 -1.39 -9.95 16.88
N LYS A 160 -1.94 -10.65 15.88
CA LYS A 160 -1.17 -11.52 14.98
C LYS A 160 -0.12 -10.76 14.20
N ALA A 161 -0.45 -9.58 13.69
CA ALA A 161 0.50 -8.73 12.97
C ALA A 161 1.60 -8.24 13.91
N LEU A 162 1.27 -7.75 15.12
CA LEU A 162 2.26 -7.35 16.13
C LEU A 162 3.17 -8.52 16.52
N GLN A 163 2.64 -9.73 16.69
CA GLN A 163 3.43 -10.93 16.93
C GLN A 163 4.37 -11.26 15.75
N ASN A 164 3.91 -11.11 14.51
CA ASN A 164 4.74 -11.32 13.32
C ASN A 164 5.87 -10.29 13.22
N TYR A 165 5.59 -9.01 13.52
CA TYR A 165 6.62 -7.96 13.52
C TYR A 165 7.58 -8.06 14.72
N ALA A 166 7.12 -8.59 15.86
CA ALA A 166 7.98 -8.85 17.03
C ALA A 166 8.86 -10.10 16.85
N LYS A 167 8.39 -11.11 16.11
CA LYS A 167 9.14 -12.33 15.77
C LYS A 167 10.07 -12.15 14.58
N ALA A 168 9.83 -11.14 13.72
CA ALA A 168 10.75 -10.79 12.65
C ALA A 168 12.08 -10.39 13.31
N PRO A 169 13.18 -11.13 13.09
CA PRO A 169 14.44 -10.81 13.72
C PRO A 169 14.79 -9.37 13.34
N SER A 170 14.98 -8.51 14.34
CA SER A 170 15.70 -7.26 14.12
C SER A 170 17.00 -7.67 13.44
N ALA A 171 17.24 -7.19 12.21
CA ALA A 171 18.43 -7.53 11.45
C ALA A 171 19.67 -6.98 12.18
N HIS A 172 20.11 -7.68 13.22
CA HIS A 172 21.42 -7.54 13.80
C HIS A 172 22.36 -8.17 12.79
N ALA A 173 23.23 -7.32 12.21
CA ALA A 173 24.32 -7.66 11.31
C ALA A 173 24.00 -8.77 10.30
N ALA A 174 23.30 -8.42 9.22
CA ALA A 174 23.28 -9.29 8.05
C ALA A 174 24.73 -9.46 7.55
N PRO A 175 25.20 -10.69 7.26
CA PRO A 175 26.54 -10.90 6.71
C PRO A 175 26.68 -10.12 5.40
N ALA A 176 27.88 -9.61 5.10
CA ALA A 176 28.15 -8.73 3.96
C ALA A 176 27.64 -9.27 2.61
N THR A 177 27.49 -10.59 2.48
CA THR A 177 26.90 -11.27 1.32
C THR A 177 25.41 -10.96 1.13
N ALA A 178 24.63 -10.86 2.20
CA ALA A 178 23.20 -10.53 2.13
C ALA A 178 22.95 -9.07 1.70
N VAL A 179 23.87 -8.17 2.05
CA VAL A 179 23.85 -6.77 1.58
C VAL A 179 24.23 -6.70 0.11
N ALA A 180 25.22 -7.49 -0.33
CA ALA A 180 25.58 -7.62 -1.73
C ALA A 180 24.42 -8.21 -2.56
N ASP A 181 23.73 -9.23 -2.05
CA ASP A 181 22.57 -9.86 -2.70
C ASP A 181 21.37 -8.90 -2.80
N ALA A 182 21.13 -8.09 -1.76
CA ALA A 182 20.11 -7.05 -1.79
C ALA A 182 20.45 -5.93 -2.80
N LEU A 183 21.72 -5.51 -2.87
CA LEU A 183 22.20 -4.56 -3.89
C LEU A 183 22.06 -5.13 -5.30
N VAL A 184 22.36 -6.41 -5.50
CA VAL A 184 22.16 -7.09 -6.80
C VAL A 184 20.68 -7.22 -7.14
N ALA A 185 19.81 -7.52 -6.17
CA ALA A 185 18.37 -7.56 -6.36
C ALA A 185 17.80 -6.17 -6.72
N MET A 186 18.25 -5.11 -6.04
CA MET A 186 17.87 -3.73 -6.34
C MET A 186 18.39 -3.27 -7.71
N ALA A 187 19.62 -3.65 -8.09
CA ALA A 187 20.19 -3.35 -9.41
C ALA A 187 19.46 -4.11 -10.54
N ARG A 188 19.06 -5.36 -10.29
CA ARG A 188 18.26 -6.16 -11.23
C ARG A 188 16.86 -5.59 -11.42
N GLU A 189 16.20 -5.16 -10.34
CA GLU A 189 14.89 -4.53 -10.44
C GLU A 189 14.99 -3.17 -11.14
N ARG A 190 16.03 -2.36 -10.86
CA ARG A 190 16.31 -1.10 -11.56
C ARG A 190 16.46 -1.34 -13.07
N SER A 191 17.26 -2.32 -13.47
CA SER A 191 17.41 -2.72 -14.87
C SER A 191 16.10 -3.24 -15.49
N ARG A 192 15.23 -3.87 -14.70
CA ARG A 192 13.91 -4.34 -15.15
C ARG A 192 12.95 -3.18 -15.40
N THR A 193 12.95 -2.15 -14.55
CA THR A 193 12.22 -0.89 -14.79
C THR A 193 12.80 -0.07 -15.93
N GLU A 194 14.13 -0.02 -16.09
CA GLU A 194 14.78 0.69 -17.21
C GLU A 194 14.50 0.04 -18.57
N ARG A 195 14.35 -1.29 -18.63
CA ARG A 195 13.91 -1.99 -19.85
C ARG A 195 12.43 -1.81 -20.18
N LEU A 196 11.62 -1.38 -19.22
CA LEU A 196 10.20 -1.04 -19.45
C LEU A 196 10.00 0.42 -19.88
N ASP A 197 11.03 1.27 -19.78
CA ASP A 197 11.01 2.69 -20.20
C ASP A 197 11.52 2.92 -21.65
N VAL A 198 11.79 1.86 -22.42
CA VAL A 198 12.15 1.98 -23.86
C VAL A 198 11.03 1.45 -24.75
N TRP A 199 9.95 2.24 -24.91
CA TRP A 199 9.33 2.42 -26.22
C TRP A 199 8.69 3.81 -26.34
N PRO A 200 8.87 4.54 -27.46
CA PRO A 200 8.41 5.91 -27.63
C PRO A 200 6.91 6.00 -27.93
N ALA A 201 6.32 7.14 -27.58
CA ALA A 201 4.98 7.52 -28.00
C ALA A 201 4.92 7.78 -29.52
N ASP A 202 3.80 7.32 -30.08
CA ASP A 202 3.09 7.83 -31.27
C ASP A 202 3.41 7.26 -32.68
N ALA A 203 2.55 6.30 -33.04
CA ALA A 203 1.72 6.21 -34.24
C ALA A 203 2.33 6.42 -35.65
N ARG A 204 2.28 5.35 -36.47
CA ARG A 204 1.50 5.29 -37.73
C ARG A 204 1.51 3.86 -38.35
N LEU A 205 0.31 3.30 -38.42
CA LEU A 205 -0.31 2.49 -39.50
C LEU A 205 0.42 1.32 -40.21
N THR A 206 -0.36 0.23 -40.28
CA THR A 206 -0.39 -0.88 -41.26
C THR A 206 0.61 -2.03 -41.15
N GLY A 207 0.09 -3.25 -41.03
CA GLY A 207 0.82 -4.48 -41.28
C GLY A 207 0.30 -5.67 -40.49
N ALA A 208 -0.21 -6.67 -41.20
CA ALA A 208 -0.86 -7.88 -40.70
C ALA A 208 0.01 -8.75 -39.78
N GLY A 209 -0.63 -9.55 -38.92
CA GLY A 209 0.00 -10.75 -38.36
C GLY A 209 -0.49 -11.18 -36.99
N LEU A 210 -1.49 -12.06 -36.99
CA LEU A 210 -1.80 -13.11 -36.02
C LEU A 210 -1.42 -12.89 -34.54
N ALA A 211 -2.45 -12.67 -33.74
CA ALA A 211 -2.41 -12.84 -32.29
C ALA A 211 -2.06 -14.29 -31.92
N VAL A 212 -0.98 -14.47 -31.17
CA VAL A 212 -0.75 -15.67 -30.35
C VAL A 212 -0.80 -15.23 -28.90
N ASP A 213 -1.76 -15.81 -28.19
CA ASP A 213 -2.08 -15.54 -26.80
C ASP A 213 -1.04 -16.18 -25.87
N LEU A 214 -0.15 -15.36 -25.30
CA LEU A 214 0.86 -15.79 -24.32
C LEU A 214 0.25 -16.27 -22.99
N PHE A 215 -1.05 -16.05 -22.77
CA PHE A 215 -1.79 -16.64 -21.65
C PHE A 215 -1.86 -18.18 -21.77
N ALA A 216 -1.90 -18.71 -23.00
CA ALA A 216 -1.88 -20.15 -23.26
C ALA A 216 -0.49 -20.79 -23.02
N VAL A 217 0.60 -20.03 -23.20
CA VAL A 217 1.97 -20.48 -22.92
C VAL A 217 2.29 -20.41 -21.41
N GLY A 218 1.66 -19.48 -20.68
CA GLY A 218 1.77 -19.39 -19.23
C GLY A 218 1.16 -20.58 -18.49
N LEU A 219 0.11 -21.20 -19.04
CA LEU A 219 -0.55 -22.37 -18.43
C LEU A 219 0.28 -23.66 -18.51
N THR A 220 1.15 -23.81 -19.52
CA THR A 220 1.96 -25.03 -19.73
C THR A 220 3.24 -25.07 -18.89
N LEU A 221 3.72 -23.94 -18.37
CA LEU A 221 4.86 -23.94 -17.42
C LEU A 221 4.42 -24.10 -15.96
N VAL A 222 3.17 -23.76 -15.64
CA VAL A 222 2.58 -24.05 -14.32
C VAL A 222 2.36 -25.56 -14.13
N SER A 223 2.19 -26.34 -15.21
CA SER A 223 2.05 -27.80 -15.12
C SER A 223 3.36 -28.57 -14.89
N SER A 224 4.54 -27.98 -15.12
CA SER A 224 5.82 -28.67 -14.86
C SER A 224 6.41 -28.37 -13.48
N LEU A 225 5.65 -27.71 -12.60
CA LEU A 225 5.96 -27.51 -11.18
C LEU A 225 5.18 -28.49 -10.27
N TRP A 226 4.62 -29.57 -10.85
CA TRP A 226 3.98 -30.66 -10.11
C TRP A 226 4.59 -32.05 -10.40
N ASP A 227 5.67 -32.17 -11.18
CA ASP A 227 6.44 -33.42 -11.21
C ASP A 227 7.88 -33.15 -10.72
N ASP A 228 8.18 -33.85 -9.62
CA ASP A 228 9.34 -33.89 -8.69
C ASP A 228 9.45 -32.82 -7.59
#